data_AF-A0A8C5QT58-F1
#
_entry.id   AF-A0A8C5QT58-F1
#
_cell.length_a   1.000
_cell.length_b   1.000
_cell.length_c   1.000
_cell.angle_alpha   90.00
_cell.angle_beta   90.00
_cell.angle_gamma   90.00
#
_symmetry.space_group_name_H-M   'P 1'
#
loop_
_entity.id
_entity.type
_entity.pdbx_description
1 polymer ?
#
loop_
_entity_poly.entity_id
_entity_poly.type
_entity_poly.pdbx_seq_one_letter_code
_entity_poly.pdbx_strand_id
1 'polypeptide(L)'
;GALVNPFTIVNSPKDLKKPRGKKCLFVKFFGTEDHAWIKVEQLKPYHPHKEEMIKANKGKRFQQAVDAVEEYLKKQKAKELVSWLWRKVALCVTFLIPPISKRLKVSEEDTGSTSIQAADSTAINGNITPTDKKVGFLGLGLMGSGIVSNLLKMGHTVTVWNRTAEKCDLFVQEGAQLGRTPAEVVSTCDITFACVADPKAAKDLVLGPSGVLQGIRPGKCYVDMSTVDAETVVEVAQVIVSRGGRFLEAPVCGNQQLSNDGMLVILAAGDQGVYEDCSSCFQAMGKASFFLGDVGNAARMMLILSMVQGSFMATIAEGMTLAQVTGQSQQTLLDILNQGQLASVFLDQKCQNILQGNFKPDFYLKYIQKDLRLAIALGDSVNHPTPMAAAANEVYKRAKALDQSDNDMSAVYRAYIH
;
A
#
# COMPACT_ATOMS: atom_id res chain seq x y z
N GLY A 1 -3.34 -41.74 35.45
CA GLY A 1 -4.17 -40.63 35.94
C GLY A 1 -4.98 -40.10 34.79
N ALA A 2 -6.30 -39.97 34.95
CA ALA A 2 -7.23 -39.61 33.88
C ALA A 2 -6.93 -38.21 33.31
N LEU A 3 -6.88 -38.10 31.97
CA LEU A 3 -6.70 -36.86 31.22
C LEU A 3 -7.97 -36.00 31.34
N VAL A 4 -8.06 -35.22 32.41
CA VAL A 4 -9.13 -34.25 32.62
C VAL A 4 -8.56 -32.86 32.33
N ASN A 5 -8.15 -32.63 31.08
CA ASN A 5 -7.65 -31.34 30.62
C ASN A 5 -8.56 -30.78 29.53
N PRO A 6 -8.84 -29.46 29.50
CA PRO A 6 -9.61 -28.85 28.42
C PRO A 6 -8.86 -28.91 27.08
N PHE A 7 -9.55 -29.33 26.03
CA PHE A 7 -9.02 -29.46 24.68
C PHE A 7 -10.07 -29.11 23.63
N THR A 8 -9.63 -28.85 22.41
CA THR A 8 -10.49 -28.75 21.22
C THR A 8 -10.17 -29.87 20.24
N ILE A 9 -11.18 -30.38 19.54
CA ILE A 9 -10.99 -31.41 18.51
C ILE A 9 -10.49 -30.71 17.25
N VAL A 10 -9.36 -31.17 16.72
CA VAL A 10 -8.75 -30.62 15.50
C VAL A 10 -8.42 -31.74 14.53
N ASN A 11 -8.23 -31.39 13.25
CA ASN A 11 -7.74 -32.35 12.27
C ASN A 11 -6.30 -32.75 12.61
N SER A 12 -6.00 -34.04 12.53
CA SER A 12 -4.62 -34.50 12.74
C SER A 12 -3.72 -34.05 11.59
N PRO A 13 -2.49 -33.61 11.87
CA PRO A 13 -1.44 -33.45 10.86
C PRO A 13 -1.25 -34.74 10.03
N LYS A 14 -0.89 -34.60 8.74
CA LYS A 14 -0.81 -35.74 7.77
C LYS A 14 0.25 -36.79 8.16
N ASP A 15 1.21 -36.41 8.99
CA ASP A 15 2.36 -37.17 9.48
C ASP A 15 2.07 -37.98 10.76
N LEU A 16 0.96 -37.72 11.46
CA LEU A 16 0.62 -38.35 12.74
C LEU A 16 -0.24 -39.61 12.58
N LYS A 17 0.32 -40.78 12.94
CA LYS A 17 -0.40 -42.07 12.86
C LYS A 17 -1.53 -42.18 13.89
N LYS A 18 -2.74 -42.48 13.41
CA LYS A 18 -3.92 -42.76 14.25
C LYS A 18 -3.78 -44.12 14.96
N PRO A 19 -4.10 -44.24 16.26
CA PRO A 19 -4.12 -45.51 16.98
C PRO A 19 -5.07 -46.54 16.34
N ARG A 20 -4.63 -47.78 16.18
CA ARG A 20 -5.44 -48.87 15.62
C ARG A 20 -6.45 -49.41 16.65
N GLY A 21 -7.66 -49.75 16.18
CA GLY A 21 -8.62 -50.56 16.94
C GLY A 21 -9.61 -49.83 17.85
N LYS A 22 -9.58 -48.49 18.00
CA LYS A 22 -10.57 -47.73 18.79
C LYS A 22 -10.98 -46.43 18.10
N LYS A 23 -12.22 -45.98 18.30
CA LYS A 23 -12.67 -44.64 17.87
C LYS A 23 -11.93 -43.59 18.71
N CYS A 24 -10.94 -42.94 18.11
CA CYS A 24 -10.19 -41.85 18.72
C CYS A 24 -10.37 -40.56 17.92
N LEU A 25 -10.40 -39.43 18.62
CA LEU A 25 -10.33 -38.08 18.08
C LEU A 25 -8.97 -37.48 18.41
N PHE A 26 -8.48 -36.64 17.52
CA PHE A 26 -7.26 -35.88 17.73
C PHE A 26 -7.63 -34.55 18.39
N VAL A 27 -6.96 -34.21 19.48
CA VAL A 27 -7.28 -33.02 20.27
C VAL A 27 -6.04 -32.17 20.48
N LYS A 28 -6.23 -30.85 20.52
CA LYS A 28 -5.24 -29.86 20.94
C LYS A 28 -5.64 -29.31 22.30
N PHE A 29 -4.73 -29.33 23.28
CA PHE A 29 -5.03 -28.83 24.62
C PHE A 29 -5.05 -27.29 24.64
N PHE A 30 -6.02 -26.70 25.34
CA PHE A 30 -6.10 -25.25 25.45
C PHE A 30 -4.93 -24.71 26.27
N GLY A 31 -4.36 -23.58 25.85
CA GLY A 31 -3.24 -22.93 26.53
C GLY A 31 -1.89 -23.62 26.36
N THR A 32 -1.79 -24.66 25.52
CA THR A 32 -0.52 -25.30 25.13
C THR A 32 -0.51 -25.65 23.64
N GLU A 33 0.67 -26.02 23.13
CA GLU A 33 0.83 -26.60 21.79
C GLU A 33 0.77 -28.14 21.80
N ASP A 34 0.38 -28.71 22.94
CA ASP A 34 0.31 -30.17 23.11
C ASP A 34 -0.92 -30.74 22.41
N HIS A 35 -0.76 -31.95 21.90
CA HIS A 35 -1.80 -32.67 21.18
C HIS A 35 -1.80 -34.15 21.55
N ALA A 36 -2.97 -34.79 21.46
CA ALA A 36 -3.11 -36.20 21.77
C ALA A 36 -4.27 -36.87 21.02
N TRP A 37 -4.19 -38.19 20.88
CA TRP A 37 -5.33 -39.01 20.48
C TRP A 37 -6.11 -39.45 21.72
N ILE A 38 -7.37 -39.05 21.82
CA ILE A 38 -8.26 -39.41 22.93
C ILE A 38 -9.37 -40.33 22.43
N LYS A 39 -9.66 -41.39 23.18
CA LYS A 39 -10.77 -42.32 22.88
C LYS A 39 -12.09 -41.60 23.09
N VAL A 40 -13.05 -41.80 22.18
CA VAL A 40 -14.37 -41.13 22.25
C VAL A 40 -15.08 -41.39 23.59
N GLU A 41 -14.94 -42.60 24.13
CA GLU A 41 -15.51 -42.98 25.44
C GLU A 41 -14.97 -42.15 26.63
N GLN A 42 -13.82 -41.50 26.47
CA GLN A 42 -13.19 -40.69 27.50
C GLN A 42 -13.52 -39.20 27.36
N LEU A 43 -14.23 -38.80 26.29
CA LEU A 43 -14.63 -37.42 26.06
C LEU A 43 -15.86 -37.10 26.90
N LYS A 44 -15.75 -36.09 27.76
CA LYS A 44 -16.87 -35.57 28.54
C LYS A 44 -17.24 -34.16 28.06
N PRO A 45 -18.54 -33.82 27.98
CA PRO A 45 -18.96 -32.46 27.67
C PRO A 45 -18.43 -31.46 28.71
N TYR A 46 -17.95 -30.30 28.24
CA TYR A 46 -17.28 -29.30 29.07
C TYR A 46 -18.18 -28.68 30.13
N HIS A 47 -19.31 -28.07 29.75
CA HIS A 47 -20.17 -27.33 30.70
C HIS A 47 -20.69 -28.18 31.88
N PRO A 48 -21.21 -29.41 31.67
CA PRO A 48 -21.71 -30.22 32.78
C PRO A 48 -20.62 -30.69 33.75
N HIS A 49 -19.36 -30.75 33.31
CA HIS A 49 -18.26 -31.27 34.12
C HIS A 49 -17.28 -30.18 34.59
N LYS A 50 -17.46 -28.92 34.17
CA LYS A 50 -16.53 -27.81 34.44
C LYS A 50 -16.16 -27.70 35.92
N GLU A 51 -17.16 -27.73 36.81
CA GLU A 51 -16.92 -27.58 38.26
C GLU A 51 -16.14 -28.74 38.86
N GLU A 52 -16.42 -29.97 38.43
CA GLU A 52 -15.67 -31.16 38.84
C GLU A 52 -14.21 -31.07 38.37
N MET A 53 -13.99 -30.59 37.14
CA MET A 53 -12.65 -30.43 36.57
C MET A 53 -11.83 -29.36 37.31
N ILE A 54 -12.43 -28.22 37.63
CA ILE A 54 -11.79 -27.14 38.42
C ILE A 54 -11.48 -27.61 39.84
N LYS A 55 -12.38 -28.38 40.47
CA LYS A 55 -12.14 -28.97 41.80
C LYS A 55 -10.98 -29.97 41.78
N ALA A 56 -10.86 -30.77 40.72
CA ALA A 56 -9.82 -31.78 40.58
C ALA A 56 -8.43 -31.22 40.24
N ASN A 57 -8.34 -30.02 39.64
CA ASN A 57 -7.06 -29.45 39.20
C ASN A 57 -6.96 -27.94 39.48
N LYS A 58 -6.13 -27.58 40.46
CA LYS A 58 -5.92 -26.17 40.90
C LYS A 58 -4.69 -25.50 40.25
N GLY A 59 -4.10 -26.12 39.22
CA GLY A 59 -2.90 -25.58 38.58
C GLY A 59 -3.16 -24.28 37.80
N LYS A 60 -2.25 -23.31 37.88
CA LYS A 60 -2.35 -22.02 37.15
C LYS A 60 -2.53 -22.19 35.64
N ARG A 61 -1.83 -23.17 35.04
CA ARG A 61 -1.96 -23.53 33.61
C ARG A 61 -3.36 -24.08 33.27
N PHE A 62 -3.97 -24.83 34.19
CA PHE A 62 -5.31 -25.38 34.00
C PHE A 62 -6.37 -24.27 34.02
N GLN A 63 -6.22 -23.31 34.93
CA GLN A 63 -7.11 -22.15 34.98
C GLN A 63 -7.04 -21.31 33.69
N GLN A 64 -5.83 -21.07 33.17
CA GLN A 64 -5.66 -20.37 31.88
C GLN A 64 -6.34 -21.09 30.72
N ALA A 65 -6.30 -22.43 30.72
CA ALA A 65 -6.94 -23.23 29.69
C ALA A 65 -8.49 -23.19 29.79
N VAL A 66 -9.04 -23.14 31.02
CA VAL A 66 -10.47 -22.91 31.28
C VAL A 66 -10.90 -21.53 30.77
N ASP A 67 -10.12 -20.49 31.03
CA ASP A 67 -10.45 -19.12 30.60
C ASP A 67 -10.41 -19.00 29.06
N ALA A 68 -9.45 -19.65 28.39
CA ALA A 68 -9.35 -19.70 26.93
C ALA A 68 -10.54 -20.40 26.27
N VAL A 69 -11.11 -21.45 26.89
CA VAL A 69 -12.32 -22.12 26.42
C VAL A 69 -13.52 -21.17 26.47
N GLU A 70 -13.70 -20.46 27.58
CA GLU A 70 -14.80 -19.51 27.76
C GLU A 70 -14.70 -18.33 26.76
N GLU A 71 -13.50 -17.84 26.49
CA GLU A 71 -13.27 -16.82 25.47
C GLU A 71 -13.61 -17.33 24.05
N TYR A 72 -13.19 -18.55 23.72
CA TYR A 72 -13.51 -19.17 22.44
C TYR A 72 -15.03 -19.34 22.22
N LEU A 73 -15.75 -19.79 23.25
CA LEU A 73 -17.20 -19.95 23.22
C LEU A 73 -17.92 -18.60 23.07
N LYS A 74 -17.43 -17.54 23.72
CA LYS A 74 -17.93 -16.17 23.51
C LYS A 74 -17.75 -15.69 22.07
N LYS A 75 -16.59 -15.94 21.46
CA LYS A 75 -16.30 -15.59 20.06
C LYS A 75 -17.18 -16.37 19.06
N GLN A 76 -17.47 -17.64 19.32
CA GLN A 76 -18.37 -18.44 18.48
C GLN A 76 -19.80 -17.91 18.50
N LYS A 77 -20.34 -17.58 19.69
CA LYS A 77 -21.66 -16.93 19.80
C LYS A 77 -21.73 -15.59 19.06
N ALA A 78 -20.65 -14.79 19.10
CA ALA A 78 -20.56 -13.55 18.35
C ALA A 78 -20.57 -13.80 16.83
N LYS A 79 -19.87 -14.83 16.34
CA LYS A 79 -19.91 -15.22 14.92
C LYS A 79 -21.28 -15.70 14.45
N GLU A 80 -22.01 -16.44 15.27
CA GLU A 80 -23.39 -16.86 14.95
C GLU A 80 -24.35 -15.68 14.90
N LEU A 81 -24.23 -14.72 15.83
CA LEU A 81 -24.98 -13.46 15.84
C LEU A 81 -24.71 -12.62 14.59
N VAL A 82 -23.44 -12.51 14.20
CA VAL A 82 -23.01 -11.82 12.98
C VAL A 82 -23.57 -12.54 11.74
N SER A 83 -23.44 -13.86 11.64
CA SER A 83 -24.00 -14.67 10.54
C SER A 83 -25.53 -14.54 10.43
N TRP A 84 -26.23 -14.49 11.57
CA TRP A 84 -27.68 -14.27 11.62
C TRP A 84 -28.07 -12.86 11.14
N LEU A 85 -27.33 -11.83 11.55
CA LEU A 85 -27.50 -10.46 11.05
C LEU A 85 -27.26 -10.39 9.54
N TRP A 86 -26.17 -10.98 9.05
CA TRP A 86 -25.83 -11.02 7.63
C TRP A 86 -26.89 -11.75 6.80
N ARG A 87 -27.48 -12.85 7.29
CA ARG A 87 -28.57 -13.54 6.61
C ARG A 87 -29.85 -12.69 6.51
N LYS A 88 -30.18 -11.93 7.55
CA LYS A 88 -31.33 -10.99 7.53
C LYS A 88 -31.10 -9.82 6.58
N VAL A 89 -29.90 -9.23 6.61
CA VAL A 89 -29.51 -8.13 5.71
C VAL A 89 -29.48 -8.62 4.26
N ALA A 90 -28.92 -9.81 4.00
CA ALA A 90 -28.92 -10.42 2.67
C ALA A 90 -30.34 -10.67 2.14
N LEU A 91 -31.26 -11.20 2.96
CA LEU A 91 -32.66 -11.39 2.55
C LEU A 91 -33.35 -10.08 2.15
N CYS A 92 -33.00 -8.97 2.80
CA CYS A 92 -33.57 -7.65 2.53
C CYS A 92 -33.06 -7.06 1.20
N VAL A 93 -31.79 -7.31 0.85
CA VAL A 93 -31.18 -6.89 -0.42
C VAL A 93 -31.73 -7.67 -1.61
N THR A 94 -32.03 -8.97 -1.45
CA THR A 94 -32.54 -9.81 -2.55
C THR A 94 -33.91 -9.38 -3.08
N PHE A 95 -34.71 -8.66 -2.29
CA PHE A 95 -36.04 -8.19 -2.72
C PHE A 95 -36.00 -6.99 -3.70
N LEU A 96 -34.85 -6.36 -3.91
CA LEU A 96 -34.75 -5.10 -4.67
C LEU A 96 -34.08 -5.21 -6.06
N ILE A 97 -33.63 -6.38 -6.50
CA ILE A 97 -32.92 -6.52 -7.78
C ILE A 97 -33.27 -7.87 -8.47
N PRO A 98 -33.71 -7.89 -9.75
CA PRO A 98 -33.91 -9.15 -10.47
C PRO A 98 -32.56 -9.80 -10.86
N PRO A 99 -32.42 -11.14 -10.82
CA PRO A 99 -31.14 -11.81 -10.94
C PRO A 99 -30.65 -11.93 -12.39
N ILE A 100 -29.44 -11.43 -12.66
CA ILE A 100 -28.65 -11.77 -13.85
C ILE A 100 -27.91 -13.09 -13.55
N SER A 101 -28.24 -14.15 -14.29
CA SER A 101 -27.67 -15.48 -14.11
C SER A 101 -26.49 -15.73 -15.06
N LYS A 102 -25.27 -15.37 -14.62
CA LYS A 102 -24.05 -16.10 -15.04
C LYS A 102 -23.15 -16.29 -13.84
N ARG A 103 -22.96 -17.55 -13.44
CA ARG A 103 -22.03 -17.96 -12.38
C ARG A 103 -20.61 -17.61 -12.81
N LEU A 104 -20.01 -16.62 -12.16
CA LEU A 104 -18.56 -16.41 -12.17
C LEU A 104 -17.91 -17.65 -11.56
N LYS A 105 -17.04 -18.31 -12.33
CA LYS A 105 -16.09 -19.28 -11.78
C LYS A 105 -15.04 -18.49 -11.03
N VAL A 106 -15.00 -18.63 -9.72
CA VAL A 106 -13.83 -18.24 -8.93
C VAL A 106 -12.72 -19.21 -9.30
N SER A 107 -11.72 -18.75 -10.04
CA SER A 107 -10.43 -19.43 -10.12
C SER A 107 -9.69 -19.12 -8.82
N GLU A 108 -9.67 -20.08 -7.90
CA GLU A 108 -8.64 -20.11 -6.87
C GLU A 108 -7.32 -20.48 -7.56
N GLU A 109 -6.69 -19.50 -8.20
CA GLU A 109 -5.24 -19.54 -8.38
C GLU A 109 -4.62 -19.15 -7.05
N ASP A 110 -3.65 -19.95 -6.62
CA ASP A 110 -2.84 -19.78 -5.43
C ASP A 110 -2.23 -18.37 -5.47
N THR A 111 -2.89 -17.38 -4.86
CA THR A 111 -2.28 -16.07 -4.64
C THR A 111 -1.16 -16.34 -3.65
N GLY A 112 0.06 -16.50 -4.17
CA GLY A 112 1.28 -16.61 -3.38
C GLY A 112 1.24 -15.49 -2.35
N SER A 113 0.98 -15.85 -1.10
CA SER A 113 0.97 -14.92 0.01
C SER A 113 2.38 -14.35 0.11
N THR A 114 2.62 -13.20 -0.49
CA THR A 114 3.78 -12.37 -0.15
C THR A 114 3.54 -11.92 1.28
N SER A 115 4.06 -12.69 2.24
CA SER A 115 4.17 -12.25 3.62
C SER A 115 4.98 -10.96 3.61
N ILE A 116 4.29 -9.83 3.75
CA ILE A 116 4.90 -8.50 3.76
C ILE A 116 5.69 -8.40 5.06
N GLN A 117 7.02 -8.51 4.99
CA GLN A 117 7.86 -7.97 6.03
C GLN A 117 7.93 -6.47 5.78
N ALA A 118 7.28 -5.68 6.65
CA ALA A 118 7.64 -4.27 6.77
C ALA A 118 9.11 -4.23 7.19
N ALA A 119 9.98 -3.64 6.37
CA ALA A 119 11.34 -3.36 6.80
C ALA A 119 11.28 -2.23 7.84
N ASP A 120 12.02 -2.43 8.94
CA ASP A 120 12.17 -1.58 10.11
C ASP A 120 11.58 -0.17 10.02
N SER A 121 10.52 0.08 10.79
CA SER A 121 10.10 1.44 11.14
C SER A 121 11.27 2.15 11.85
N THR A 122 12.03 2.96 11.12
CA THR A 122 13.20 3.68 11.61
C THR A 122 13.32 4.99 10.83
N ALA A 123 13.41 6.18 11.41
CA ALA A 123 13.28 6.64 12.79
C ALA A 123 12.74 8.08 12.74
N ILE A 124 11.75 8.41 13.59
CA ILE A 124 11.25 9.79 13.72
C ILE A 124 12.31 10.73 14.35
N ASN A 125 13.44 10.22 14.86
CA ASN A 125 14.54 11.01 15.43
C ASN A 125 15.80 10.12 15.70
N GLY A 126 16.47 9.63 14.67
CA GLY A 126 17.69 8.80 14.82
C GLY A 126 18.79 9.20 13.85
N ASN A 127 20.07 9.13 14.27
CA ASN A 127 21.22 9.35 13.41
C ASN A 127 21.27 8.24 12.33
N ILE A 128 20.76 8.54 11.14
CA ILE A 128 21.00 7.72 9.94
C ILE A 128 22.48 7.89 9.59
N THR A 129 23.22 6.78 9.49
CA THR A 129 24.54 6.81 8.87
C THR A 129 24.35 6.77 7.35
N PRO A 130 24.72 7.83 6.62
CA PRO A 130 24.56 7.85 5.17
C PRO A 130 25.41 6.77 4.51
N THR A 131 24.98 6.29 3.34
CA THR A 131 25.76 5.32 2.57
C THR A 131 27.00 5.99 1.96
N ASP A 132 28.10 5.24 1.87
CA ASP A 132 29.32 5.67 1.15
C ASP A 132 29.13 5.70 -0.37
N LYS A 133 28.05 5.10 -0.88
CA LYS A 133 27.71 5.06 -2.30
C LYS A 133 27.32 6.46 -2.81
N LYS A 134 27.81 6.82 -4.00
CA LYS A 134 27.41 8.07 -4.66
C LYS A 134 25.99 7.96 -5.18
N VAL A 135 25.13 8.90 -4.80
CA VAL A 135 23.72 8.92 -5.17
C VAL A 135 23.49 9.88 -6.35
N GLY A 136 22.80 9.43 -7.39
CA GLY A 136 22.30 10.24 -8.49
C GLY A 136 20.80 10.49 -8.32
N PHE A 137 20.30 11.65 -8.75
CA PHE A 137 18.86 11.94 -8.73
C PHE A 137 18.41 12.64 -10.01
N LEU A 138 17.43 12.05 -10.70
CA LEU A 138 16.90 12.53 -11.98
C LEU A 138 15.44 12.97 -11.81
N GLY A 139 15.19 14.27 -12.02
CA GLY A 139 13.84 14.84 -11.99
C GLY A 139 13.52 15.58 -10.69
N LEU A 140 13.62 16.91 -10.74
CA LEU A 140 13.42 17.79 -9.59
C LEU A 140 12.01 18.41 -9.62
N GLY A 141 11.02 17.53 -9.68
CA GLY A 141 9.59 17.89 -9.68
C GLY A 141 9.03 18.12 -8.29
N LEU A 142 7.70 18.05 -8.17
CA LEU A 142 6.95 18.24 -6.92
C LEU A 142 7.47 17.31 -5.79
N MET A 143 7.68 16.04 -6.12
CA MET A 143 8.19 15.03 -5.17
C MET A 143 9.72 15.03 -5.14
N GLY A 144 10.37 14.99 -6.30
CA GLY A 144 11.83 14.87 -6.38
C GLY A 144 12.59 15.97 -5.61
N SER A 145 12.05 17.18 -5.54
CA SER A 145 12.62 18.29 -4.76
C SER A 145 12.76 17.95 -3.27
N GLY A 146 11.67 17.50 -2.62
CA GLY A 146 11.69 17.18 -1.19
C GLY A 146 12.58 15.98 -0.89
N ILE A 147 12.55 14.96 -1.77
CA ILE A 147 13.40 13.77 -1.64
C ILE A 147 14.89 14.16 -1.66
N VAL A 148 15.32 14.97 -2.62
CA VAL A 148 16.73 15.39 -2.73
C VAL A 148 17.17 16.22 -1.53
N SER A 149 16.38 17.20 -1.09
CA SER A 149 16.72 17.98 0.10
C SER A 149 16.88 17.09 1.34
N ASN A 150 16.06 16.06 1.50
CA ASN A 150 16.20 15.12 2.62
C ASN A 150 17.45 14.23 2.50
N LEU A 151 17.79 13.76 1.30
CA LEU A 151 19.04 13.05 1.07
C LEU A 151 20.27 13.90 1.43
N LEU A 152 20.29 15.18 1.01
CA LEU A 152 21.37 16.11 1.32
C LEU A 152 21.46 16.40 2.82
N LYS A 153 20.32 16.69 3.48
CA LYS A 153 20.27 16.94 4.93
C LYS A 153 20.78 15.76 5.76
N MET A 154 20.54 14.53 5.31
CA MET A 154 21.03 13.32 5.97
C MET A 154 22.48 12.96 5.58
N GLY A 155 23.18 13.82 4.84
CA GLY A 155 24.62 13.71 4.56
C GLY A 155 24.98 12.83 3.37
N HIS A 156 24.04 12.48 2.51
CA HIS A 156 24.35 11.72 1.29
C HIS A 156 25.06 12.59 0.25
N THR A 157 26.01 12.01 -0.48
CA THR A 157 26.63 12.67 -1.64
C THR A 157 25.71 12.51 -2.85
N VAL A 158 25.03 13.61 -3.25
CA VAL A 158 24.02 13.58 -4.31
C VAL A 158 24.50 14.35 -5.56
N THR A 159 24.34 13.74 -6.73
CA THR A 159 24.44 14.39 -8.04
C THR A 159 23.05 14.52 -8.65
N VAL A 160 22.60 15.74 -8.93
CA VAL A 160 21.26 16.01 -9.45
C VAL A 160 21.28 16.32 -10.94
N TRP A 161 20.20 15.96 -11.61
CA TRP A 161 19.90 16.42 -12.95
C TRP A 161 18.39 16.66 -13.11
N ASN A 162 18.06 17.69 -13.88
CA ASN A 162 16.70 17.95 -14.30
C ASN A 162 16.71 18.54 -15.72
N ARG A 163 15.67 18.23 -16.50
CA ARG A 163 15.53 18.77 -17.87
C ARG A 163 15.56 20.30 -17.92
N THR A 164 14.97 20.96 -16.94
CA THR A 164 15.10 22.42 -16.73
C THR A 164 16.21 22.65 -15.71
N ALA A 165 17.37 23.11 -16.18
CA ALA A 165 18.59 23.21 -15.38
C ALA A 165 18.44 24.14 -14.16
N GLU A 166 17.67 25.23 -14.30
CA GLU A 166 17.40 26.21 -13.22
C GLU A 166 16.80 25.58 -11.96
N LYS A 167 16.11 24.44 -12.08
CA LYS A 167 15.58 23.72 -10.91
C LYS A 167 16.67 23.07 -10.05
N CYS A 168 17.88 22.92 -10.57
CA CYS A 168 19.01 22.35 -9.84
C CYS A 168 19.68 23.36 -8.91
N ASP A 169 19.54 24.67 -9.17
CA ASP A 169 20.32 25.72 -8.51
C ASP A 169 20.18 25.70 -6.98
N LEU A 170 18.96 25.44 -6.49
CA LEU A 170 18.66 25.33 -5.06
C LEU A 170 19.47 24.21 -4.41
N PHE A 171 19.58 23.05 -5.06
CA PHE A 171 20.27 21.88 -4.49
C PHE A 171 21.79 21.99 -4.61
N VAL A 172 22.29 22.67 -5.65
CA VAL A 172 23.71 22.96 -5.77
C VAL A 172 24.17 23.85 -4.62
N GLN A 173 23.35 24.81 -4.20
CA GLN A 173 23.60 25.63 -3.00
C GLN A 173 23.56 24.79 -1.71
N GLU A 174 22.73 23.74 -1.66
CA GLU A 174 22.67 22.76 -0.57
C GLU A 174 23.79 21.70 -0.62
N GLY A 175 24.71 21.76 -1.59
CA GLY A 175 25.89 20.89 -1.69
C GLY A 175 25.76 19.72 -2.68
N ALA A 176 24.70 19.68 -3.48
CA ALA A 176 24.58 18.71 -4.57
C ALA A 176 25.55 19.03 -5.71
N GLN A 177 26.02 17.98 -6.39
CA GLN A 177 26.76 18.10 -7.65
C GLN A 177 25.77 18.19 -8.82
N LEU A 178 26.11 18.95 -9.86
CA LEU A 178 25.28 19.07 -11.06
C LEU A 178 25.76 18.09 -12.14
N GLY A 179 24.92 17.13 -12.51
CA GLY A 179 25.12 16.32 -13.72
C GLY A 179 24.61 17.06 -14.97
N ARG A 180 25.26 16.88 -16.13
CA ARG A 180 24.83 17.55 -17.38
C ARG A 180 23.81 16.73 -18.14
N THR A 181 23.88 15.41 -18.05
CA THR A 181 22.95 14.47 -18.69
C THR A 181 22.61 13.30 -17.78
N PRO A 182 21.46 12.62 -17.98
CA PRO A 182 21.13 11.38 -17.27
C PRO A 182 22.22 10.31 -17.38
N ALA A 183 22.80 10.12 -18.57
CA ALA A 183 23.90 9.19 -18.80
C ALA A 183 25.13 9.51 -17.94
N GLU A 184 25.48 10.79 -17.80
CA GLU A 184 26.60 11.22 -16.97
C GLU A 184 26.35 10.91 -15.50
N VAL A 185 25.17 11.26 -14.96
CA VAL A 185 24.78 11.01 -13.57
C VAL A 185 24.90 9.52 -13.24
N VAL A 186 24.36 8.65 -14.11
CA VAL A 186 24.41 7.19 -13.93
C VAL A 186 25.85 6.67 -14.02
N SER A 187 26.67 7.27 -14.88
CA SER A 187 28.08 6.90 -14.99
C SER A 187 28.88 7.27 -13.72
N THR A 188 28.59 8.43 -13.11
CA THR A 188 29.32 8.93 -11.94
C THR A 188 28.83 8.35 -10.61
N CYS A 189 27.55 7.99 -10.51
CA CYS A 189 26.91 7.54 -9.28
C CYS A 189 26.73 6.02 -9.23
N ASP A 190 26.71 5.44 -8.03
CA ASP A 190 26.54 4.00 -7.83
C ASP A 190 25.06 3.62 -7.86
N ILE A 191 24.22 4.45 -7.23
CA ILE A 191 22.76 4.33 -7.22
C ILE A 191 22.17 5.61 -7.82
N THR A 192 21.33 5.49 -8.83
CA THR A 192 20.63 6.64 -9.42
C THR A 192 19.12 6.49 -9.27
N PHE A 193 18.50 7.43 -8.58
CA PHE A 193 17.05 7.54 -8.45
C PHE A 193 16.46 8.38 -9.60
N ALA A 194 15.25 8.05 -10.02
CA ALA A 194 14.46 8.87 -10.94
C ALA A 194 13.05 9.12 -10.41
N CYS A 195 12.53 10.33 -10.59
CA CYS A 195 11.16 10.69 -10.22
C CYS A 195 10.55 11.63 -11.26
N VAL A 196 9.86 11.05 -12.24
CA VAL A 196 9.28 11.78 -13.39
C VAL A 196 7.76 11.60 -13.51
N ALA A 197 7.15 12.41 -14.38
CA ALA A 197 5.72 12.67 -14.37
C ALA A 197 4.83 11.48 -14.82
N ASP A 198 5.27 10.76 -15.84
CA ASP A 198 4.45 9.77 -16.54
C ASP A 198 5.29 8.69 -17.24
N PRO A 199 4.66 7.59 -17.73
CA PRO A 199 5.37 6.51 -18.41
C PRO A 199 6.19 6.97 -19.63
N LYS A 200 5.73 7.99 -20.37
CA LYS A 200 6.46 8.50 -21.53
C LYS A 200 7.75 9.19 -21.09
N ALA A 201 7.69 10.01 -20.04
CA ALA A 201 8.86 10.66 -19.47
C ALA A 201 9.85 9.64 -18.89
N ALA A 202 9.38 8.58 -18.24
CA ALA A 202 10.24 7.51 -17.73
C ALA A 202 10.97 6.78 -18.87
N LYS A 203 10.25 6.39 -19.93
CA LYS A 203 10.86 5.73 -21.11
C LYS A 203 11.84 6.66 -21.83
N ASP A 204 11.48 7.92 -22.04
CA ASP A 204 12.36 8.91 -22.70
C ASP A 204 13.63 9.18 -21.89
N LEU A 205 13.51 9.29 -20.55
CA LEU A 205 14.66 9.44 -19.66
C LEU A 205 15.64 8.27 -19.77
N VAL A 206 15.12 7.06 -19.98
CA VAL A 206 15.93 5.84 -20.05
C VAL A 206 16.52 5.61 -21.45
N LEU A 207 15.66 5.63 -22.47
CA LEU A 207 15.97 5.22 -23.84
C LEU A 207 16.42 6.37 -24.74
N GLY A 208 16.17 7.62 -24.33
CA GLY A 208 16.49 8.81 -25.10
C GLY A 208 17.98 9.05 -25.30
N PRO A 209 18.34 10.04 -26.14
CA PRO A 209 19.73 10.45 -26.34
C PRO A 209 20.33 10.95 -25.02
N SER A 210 21.53 10.48 -24.68
CA SER A 210 22.17 10.74 -23.38
C SER A 210 21.29 10.34 -22.18
N GLY A 211 20.37 9.39 -22.39
CA GLY A 211 19.52 8.81 -21.37
C GLY A 211 20.25 7.83 -20.44
N VAL A 212 19.54 7.37 -19.41
CA VAL A 212 20.08 6.48 -18.36
C VAL A 212 20.81 5.29 -18.95
N LEU A 213 20.24 4.64 -19.98
CA LEU A 213 20.77 3.41 -20.55
C LEU A 213 22.20 3.56 -21.09
N GLN A 214 22.59 4.77 -21.53
CA GLN A 214 23.92 5.06 -22.06
C GLN A 214 24.99 5.15 -20.96
N GLY A 215 24.58 5.41 -19.71
CA GLY A 215 25.47 5.44 -18.54
C GLY A 215 25.55 4.11 -17.78
N ILE A 216 24.62 3.17 -18.04
CA ILE A 216 24.57 1.87 -17.36
C ILE A 216 25.75 0.99 -17.78
N ARG A 217 26.39 0.38 -16.78
CA ARG A 217 27.44 -0.63 -16.89
C ARG A 217 27.31 -1.63 -15.73
N PRO A 218 27.98 -2.80 -15.78
CA PRO A 218 27.95 -3.77 -14.69
C PRO A 218 28.13 -3.15 -13.31
N GLY A 219 27.19 -3.43 -12.41
CA GLY A 219 27.19 -2.96 -11.03
C GLY A 219 26.49 -1.62 -10.76
N LYS A 220 26.04 -0.89 -11.80
CA LYS A 220 25.24 0.34 -11.62
C LYS A 220 23.81 0.03 -11.22
N CYS A 221 23.28 0.77 -10.27
CA CYS A 221 21.91 0.62 -9.79
C CYS A 221 21.03 1.78 -10.28
N TYR A 222 19.84 1.45 -10.78
CA TYR A 222 18.82 2.42 -11.15
C TYR A 222 17.53 2.14 -10.38
N VAL A 223 17.01 3.18 -9.72
CA VAL A 223 15.81 3.11 -8.88
C VAL A 223 14.76 4.06 -9.45
N ASP A 224 13.70 3.53 -10.05
CA ASP A 224 12.62 4.35 -10.60
C ASP A 224 11.50 4.54 -9.58
N MET A 225 11.33 5.77 -9.10
CA MET A 225 10.31 6.17 -8.13
C MET A 225 9.06 6.79 -8.79
N SER A 226 8.99 6.74 -10.13
CA SER A 226 7.89 7.31 -10.90
C SER A 226 6.66 6.40 -10.84
N THR A 227 5.47 6.97 -10.67
CA THR A 227 4.23 6.21 -10.78
C THR A 227 3.89 5.95 -12.25
N VAL A 228 4.14 4.71 -12.70
CA VAL A 228 3.91 4.23 -14.07
C VAL A 228 3.20 2.87 -14.05
N ASP A 229 2.81 2.34 -15.22
CA ASP A 229 2.24 1.00 -15.35
C ASP A 229 3.29 -0.12 -15.26
N ALA A 230 2.82 -1.32 -14.91
CA ALA A 230 3.66 -2.51 -14.75
C ALA A 230 4.42 -2.88 -16.03
N GLU A 231 3.83 -2.66 -17.21
CA GLU A 231 4.45 -2.95 -18.50
C GLU A 231 5.67 -2.05 -18.73
N THR A 232 5.54 -0.75 -18.42
CA THR A 232 6.62 0.22 -18.52
C THR A 232 7.78 -0.10 -17.59
N VAL A 233 7.53 -0.42 -16.31
CA VAL A 233 8.64 -0.79 -15.40
C VAL A 233 9.33 -2.08 -15.82
N VAL A 234 8.59 -3.06 -16.33
CA VAL A 234 9.18 -4.32 -16.82
C VAL A 234 10.06 -4.08 -18.04
N GLU A 235 9.61 -3.26 -19.00
CA GLU A 235 10.41 -2.86 -20.17
C GLU A 235 11.69 -2.14 -19.76
N VAL A 236 11.58 -1.15 -18.86
CA VAL A 236 12.74 -0.40 -18.34
C VAL A 236 13.72 -1.31 -17.60
N ALA A 237 13.21 -2.21 -16.76
CA ALA A 237 14.03 -3.16 -16.03
C ALA A 237 14.81 -4.08 -16.99
N GLN A 238 14.15 -4.61 -18.01
CA GLN A 238 14.76 -5.50 -19.00
C GLN A 238 15.93 -4.83 -19.72
N VAL A 239 15.75 -3.59 -20.20
CA VAL A 239 16.83 -2.89 -20.92
C VAL A 239 18.01 -2.55 -19.99
N ILE A 240 17.74 -2.16 -18.74
CA ILE A 240 18.81 -1.86 -17.77
C ILE A 240 19.61 -3.11 -17.41
N VAL A 241 18.92 -4.22 -17.13
CA VAL A 241 19.55 -5.51 -16.81
C VAL A 241 20.34 -6.04 -18.01
N SER A 242 19.84 -5.85 -19.24
CA SER A 242 20.56 -6.27 -20.47
C SER A 242 21.93 -5.58 -20.64
N ARG A 243 22.15 -4.42 -19.98
CA ARG A 243 23.42 -3.69 -19.95
C ARG A 243 24.27 -3.98 -18.70
N GLY A 244 23.86 -4.95 -17.87
CA GLY A 244 24.52 -5.32 -16.62
C GLY A 244 24.15 -4.43 -15.42
N GLY A 245 23.17 -3.53 -15.57
CA GLY A 245 22.66 -2.75 -14.46
C GLY A 245 21.75 -3.57 -13.54
N ARG A 246 21.51 -3.05 -12.34
CA ARG A 246 20.53 -3.57 -11.37
C ARG A 246 19.36 -2.60 -11.28
N PHE A 247 18.15 -3.13 -11.21
CA PHE A 247 16.93 -2.33 -11.26
C PHE A 247 16.04 -2.56 -10.05
N LEU A 248 15.48 -1.46 -9.54
CA LEU A 248 14.45 -1.47 -8.50
C LEU A 248 13.37 -0.45 -8.90
N GLU A 249 12.11 -0.84 -8.91
CA GLU A 249 11.03 0.15 -8.86
C GLU A 249 10.76 0.50 -7.40
N ALA A 250 10.57 1.78 -7.10
CA ALA A 250 10.30 2.27 -5.75
C ALA A 250 9.30 3.45 -5.75
N PRO A 251 8.11 3.34 -6.37
CA PRO A 251 7.12 4.41 -6.34
C PRO A 251 6.74 4.80 -4.91
N VAL A 252 6.43 6.09 -4.72
CA VAL A 252 6.14 6.68 -3.40
C VAL A 252 4.70 7.12 -3.24
N CYS A 253 4.12 6.80 -2.09
CA CYS A 253 2.80 7.27 -1.66
C CYS A 253 2.99 8.44 -0.69
N GLY A 254 2.35 9.57 -1.01
CA GLY A 254 2.46 10.81 -0.27
C GLY A 254 2.13 12.02 -1.16
N ASN A 255 2.46 13.20 -0.67
CA ASN A 255 2.24 14.48 -1.33
C ASN A 255 3.49 15.36 -1.16
N GLN A 256 3.46 16.59 -1.67
CA GLN A 256 4.59 17.51 -1.57
C GLN A 256 5.03 17.72 -0.12
N GLN A 257 4.08 17.95 0.79
CA GLN A 257 4.41 18.19 2.20
C GLN A 257 5.13 16.99 2.83
N LEU A 258 4.58 15.78 2.66
CA LEU A 258 5.21 14.55 3.17
C LEU A 258 6.56 14.27 2.51
N SER A 259 6.74 14.67 1.25
CA SER A 259 8.03 14.58 0.58
C SER A 259 9.07 15.52 1.16
N ASN A 260 8.67 16.73 1.55
CA ASN A 260 9.56 17.70 2.20
C ASN A 260 9.91 17.25 3.61
N ASP A 261 8.97 16.61 4.31
CA ASP A 261 9.13 16.16 5.69
C ASP A 261 9.85 14.81 5.83
N GLY A 262 10.16 14.12 4.72
CA GLY A 262 10.78 12.79 4.75
C GLY A 262 9.82 11.70 5.25
N MET A 263 8.52 11.86 5.02
CA MET A 263 7.44 11.04 5.59
C MET A 263 6.69 10.21 4.54
N LEU A 264 7.32 9.97 3.39
CA LEU A 264 6.75 9.16 2.31
C LEU A 264 6.63 7.68 2.70
N VAL A 265 5.69 6.98 2.07
CA VAL A 265 5.64 5.52 2.09
C VAL A 265 6.20 5.00 0.78
N ILE A 266 7.26 4.21 0.84
CA ILE A 266 7.96 3.69 -0.33
C ILE A 266 7.48 2.26 -0.60
N LEU A 267 7.05 1.99 -1.82
CA LEU A 267 6.69 0.64 -2.27
C LEU A 267 7.76 0.19 -3.24
N ALA A 268 8.57 -0.79 -2.87
CA ALA A 268 9.70 -1.24 -3.67
C ALA A 268 9.51 -2.66 -4.21
N ALA A 269 9.99 -2.93 -5.40
CA ALA A 269 10.05 -4.28 -5.98
C ALA A 269 11.17 -4.40 -7.03
N GLY A 270 11.75 -5.58 -7.18
CA GLY A 270 12.87 -5.86 -8.09
C GLY A 270 14.08 -6.44 -7.38
N ASP A 271 15.26 -5.84 -7.55
CA ASP A 271 16.50 -6.34 -6.96
C ASP A 271 16.56 -6.08 -5.44
N GLN A 272 16.41 -7.16 -4.65
CA GLN A 272 16.47 -7.12 -3.18
C GLN A 272 17.76 -6.50 -2.63
N GLY A 273 18.91 -6.76 -3.27
CA GLY A 273 20.16 -6.18 -2.79
C GLY A 273 20.24 -4.67 -3.07
N VAL A 274 19.60 -4.18 -4.15
CA VAL A 274 19.50 -2.73 -4.39
C VAL A 274 18.59 -2.10 -3.34
N TYR A 275 17.50 -2.77 -2.98
CA TYR A 275 16.61 -2.33 -1.92
C TYR A 275 17.35 -2.17 -0.58
N GLU A 276 18.17 -3.16 -0.21
CA GLU A 276 19.01 -3.11 0.99
C GLU A 276 20.10 -2.03 0.90
N ASP A 277 20.76 -1.90 -0.25
CA ASP A 277 21.75 -0.85 -0.52
C ASP A 277 21.16 0.57 -0.40
N CYS A 278 19.85 0.72 -0.62
CA CYS A 278 19.11 1.98 -0.52
C CYS A 278 18.57 2.28 0.88
N SER A 279 18.81 1.43 1.89
CA SER A 279 18.20 1.55 3.22
C SER A 279 18.30 2.95 3.84
N SER A 280 19.50 3.53 3.92
CA SER A 280 19.68 4.89 4.48
C SER A 280 19.04 5.99 3.62
N CYS A 281 18.98 5.80 2.30
CA CYS A 281 18.27 6.73 1.40
C CYS A 281 16.75 6.67 1.64
N PHE A 282 16.19 5.48 1.79
CA PHE A 282 14.76 5.28 2.06
C PHE A 282 14.36 5.79 3.44
N GLN A 283 15.20 5.62 4.46
CA GLN A 283 14.98 6.21 5.79
C GLN A 283 15.04 7.74 5.76
N ALA A 284 15.87 8.34 4.91
CA ALA A 284 15.95 9.80 4.79
C ALA A 284 14.69 10.41 4.15
N MET A 285 14.11 9.74 3.15
CA MET A 285 12.98 10.28 2.39
C MET A 285 11.60 9.77 2.82
N GLY A 286 11.55 8.71 3.62
CA GLY A 286 10.32 7.99 3.93
C GLY A 286 10.20 7.58 5.39
N LYS A 287 8.94 7.50 5.84
CA LYS A 287 8.59 6.97 7.17
C LYS A 287 8.53 5.43 7.20
N ALA A 288 8.34 4.80 6.04
CA ALA A 288 8.20 3.36 5.90
C ALA A 288 8.56 2.93 4.47
N SER A 289 9.14 1.73 4.35
CA SER A 289 9.40 1.08 3.06
C SER A 289 8.91 -0.38 3.08
N PHE A 290 8.36 -0.82 1.96
CA PHE A 290 7.81 -2.16 1.78
C PHE A 290 8.45 -2.80 0.56
N PHE A 291 8.99 -4.02 0.70
CA PHE A 291 9.48 -4.79 -0.44
C PHE A 291 8.40 -5.80 -0.90
N LEU A 292 8.01 -5.70 -2.16
CA LEU A 292 6.84 -6.38 -2.75
C LEU A 292 7.23 -7.47 -3.75
N GLY A 293 8.48 -7.94 -3.72
CA GLY A 293 8.97 -9.02 -4.56
C GLY A 293 9.35 -8.54 -5.96
N ASP A 294 8.82 -9.20 -6.99
CA ASP A 294 9.25 -9.01 -8.38
C ASP A 294 8.79 -7.69 -9.00
N VAL A 295 9.55 -7.24 -10.01
CA VAL A 295 9.25 -6.03 -10.80
C VAL A 295 7.82 -6.09 -11.38
N GLY A 296 7.13 -4.95 -11.27
CA GLY A 296 5.73 -4.75 -11.62
C GLY A 296 4.80 -4.77 -10.40
N ASN A 297 5.20 -5.41 -9.29
CA ASN A 297 4.33 -5.51 -8.11
C ASN A 297 4.16 -4.16 -7.40
N ALA A 298 5.21 -3.33 -7.33
CA ALA A 298 5.09 -2.02 -6.71
C ALA A 298 4.29 -1.05 -7.58
N ALA A 299 4.48 -1.06 -8.89
CA ALA A 299 3.63 -0.32 -9.83
C ALA A 299 2.14 -0.68 -9.68
N ARG A 300 1.80 -1.98 -9.64
CA ARG A 300 0.41 -2.44 -9.45
C ARG A 300 -0.17 -1.95 -8.12
N MET A 301 0.56 -2.15 -7.02
CA MET A 301 0.12 -1.72 -5.69
C MET A 301 -0.08 -0.19 -5.63
N MET A 302 0.86 0.57 -6.20
CA MET A 302 0.74 2.04 -6.26
C MET A 302 -0.50 2.49 -7.03
N LEU A 303 -0.75 1.89 -8.21
CA LEU A 303 -1.94 2.24 -9.01
C LEU A 303 -3.24 1.91 -8.27
N ILE A 304 -3.29 0.82 -7.50
CA ILE A 304 -4.44 0.48 -6.66
C ILE A 304 -4.65 1.55 -5.57
N LEU A 305 -3.59 1.98 -4.89
CA LEU A 305 -3.68 3.03 -3.87
C LEU A 305 -4.13 4.37 -4.46
N SER A 306 -3.54 4.80 -5.58
CA SER A 306 -3.95 6.02 -6.27
C SER A 306 -5.38 5.93 -6.80
N MET A 307 -5.85 4.75 -7.23
CA MET A 307 -7.23 4.53 -7.65
C MET A 307 -8.21 4.77 -6.50
N VAL A 308 -7.91 4.22 -5.32
CA VAL A 308 -8.73 4.43 -4.10
C VAL A 308 -8.73 5.91 -3.73
N GLN A 309 -7.56 6.55 -3.67
CA GLN A 309 -7.43 7.96 -3.30
C GLN A 309 -8.15 8.90 -4.28
N GLY A 310 -7.97 8.68 -5.59
CA GLY A 310 -8.61 9.49 -6.63
C GLY A 310 -10.13 9.37 -6.60
N SER A 311 -10.65 8.14 -6.44
CA SER A 311 -12.09 7.88 -6.33
C SER A 311 -12.67 8.52 -5.07
N PHE A 312 -11.98 8.39 -3.93
CA PHE A 312 -12.44 8.98 -2.66
C PHE A 312 -12.52 10.50 -2.73
N MET A 313 -11.53 11.17 -3.34
CA MET A 313 -11.56 12.62 -3.54
C MET A 313 -12.72 13.08 -4.44
N ALA A 314 -13.07 12.31 -5.48
CA ALA A 314 -14.24 12.61 -6.31
C ALA A 314 -15.54 12.48 -5.48
N THR A 315 -15.66 11.46 -4.63
CA THR A 315 -16.80 11.31 -3.71
C THR A 315 -16.88 12.44 -2.68
N ILE A 316 -15.75 12.89 -2.14
CA ILE A 316 -15.69 14.07 -1.26
C ILE A 316 -16.20 15.31 -1.98
N ALA A 317 -15.70 15.57 -3.18
CA ALA A 317 -16.13 16.71 -3.99
C ALA A 317 -17.64 16.69 -4.26
N GLU A 318 -18.17 15.53 -4.66
CA GLU A 318 -19.60 15.33 -4.89
C GLU A 318 -20.42 15.63 -3.62
N GLY A 319 -20.06 15.06 -2.47
CA GLY A 319 -20.75 15.30 -1.20
C GLY A 319 -20.71 16.77 -0.76
N MET A 320 -19.55 17.43 -0.90
CA MET A 320 -19.39 18.85 -0.58
C MET A 320 -20.24 19.74 -1.48
N THR A 321 -20.28 19.48 -2.80
CA THR A 321 -21.15 20.22 -3.71
C THR A 321 -22.63 19.94 -3.48
N LEU A 322 -23.00 18.69 -3.18
CA LEU A 322 -24.39 18.33 -2.88
C LEU A 322 -24.90 19.03 -1.63
N ALA A 323 -24.09 19.10 -0.57
CA ALA A 323 -24.39 19.87 0.62
C ALA A 323 -24.65 21.36 0.27
N GLN A 324 -23.77 21.96 -0.53
CA GLN A 324 -23.90 23.36 -0.95
C GLN A 324 -25.21 23.63 -1.72
N VAL A 325 -25.55 22.81 -2.73
CA VAL A 325 -26.74 23.04 -3.56
C VAL A 325 -28.05 22.71 -2.84
N THR A 326 -28.01 21.89 -1.79
CA THR A 326 -29.15 21.57 -0.92
C THR A 326 -29.27 22.50 0.29
N GLY A 327 -28.49 23.59 0.33
CA GLY A 327 -28.54 24.59 1.39
C GLY A 327 -27.96 24.15 2.73
N GLN A 328 -27.17 23.07 2.75
CA GLN A 328 -26.45 22.59 3.93
C GLN A 328 -25.07 23.24 4.05
N SER A 329 -24.60 23.42 5.28
CA SER A 329 -23.25 23.95 5.54
C SER A 329 -22.19 22.90 5.23
N GLN A 330 -21.27 23.23 4.31
CA GLN A 330 -20.11 22.39 4.01
C GLN A 330 -19.18 22.21 5.22
N GLN A 331 -19.04 23.23 6.08
CA GLN A 331 -18.28 23.12 7.32
C GLN A 331 -18.91 22.09 8.27
N THR A 332 -20.24 22.16 8.44
CA THR A 332 -20.96 21.23 9.31
C THR A 332 -20.88 19.80 8.78
N LEU A 333 -20.92 19.61 7.46
CA LEU A 333 -20.69 18.30 6.84
C LEU A 333 -19.31 17.75 7.23
N LEU A 334 -18.25 18.56 7.10
CA LEU A 334 -16.89 18.17 7.49
C LEU A 334 -16.83 17.81 8.98
N ASP A 335 -17.41 18.63 9.85
CA ASP A 335 -17.43 18.38 11.30
C ASP A 335 -18.08 17.02 11.62
N ILE A 336 -19.20 16.70 10.98
CA ILE A 336 -19.90 15.41 11.13
C ILE A 336 -19.03 14.25 10.63
N LEU A 337 -18.40 14.40 9.46
CA LEU A 337 -17.56 13.35 8.89
C LEU A 337 -16.34 13.04 9.78
N ASN A 338 -15.75 14.06 10.40
CA ASN A 338 -14.61 13.93 11.32
C ASN A 338 -14.97 13.26 12.66
N GLN A 339 -16.24 13.24 13.06
CA GLN A 339 -16.72 12.46 14.21
C GLN A 339 -17.04 10.99 13.84
N GLY A 340 -17.11 10.68 12.54
CA GLY A 340 -17.51 9.38 12.02
C GLY A 340 -16.36 8.41 11.75
N GLN A 341 -16.70 7.23 11.23
CA GLN A 341 -15.72 6.17 10.88
C GLN A 341 -14.86 6.50 9.66
N LEU A 342 -15.21 7.54 8.89
CA LEU A 342 -14.48 7.97 7.70
C LEU A 342 -13.42 9.05 8.00
N ALA A 343 -13.32 9.47 9.27
CA ALA A 343 -12.36 10.47 9.70
C ALA A 343 -10.93 10.07 9.30
N SER A 344 -10.27 10.93 8.53
CA SER A 344 -8.90 10.73 8.09
C SER A 344 -8.24 12.08 7.80
N VAL A 345 -6.91 12.14 7.94
CA VAL A 345 -6.12 13.35 7.64
C VAL A 345 -6.36 13.83 6.21
N PHE A 346 -6.49 12.87 5.26
CA PHE A 346 -6.78 13.19 3.86
C PHE A 346 -8.14 13.88 3.70
N LEU A 347 -9.20 13.34 4.30
CA LEU A 347 -10.54 13.91 4.23
C LEU A 347 -10.57 15.33 4.78
N ASP A 348 -10.05 15.51 5.99
CA ASP A 348 -10.04 16.80 6.67
C ASP A 348 -9.28 17.87 5.87
N GLN A 349 -8.04 17.55 5.48
CA GLN A 349 -7.19 18.48 4.73
C GLN A 349 -7.80 18.87 3.38
N LYS A 350 -8.36 17.91 2.62
CA LYS A 350 -8.91 18.21 1.29
C LYS A 350 -10.24 18.96 1.38
N CYS A 351 -11.07 18.70 2.39
CA CYS A 351 -12.26 19.50 2.66
C CYS A 351 -11.92 20.93 3.07
N GLN A 352 -10.90 21.13 3.93
CA GLN A 352 -10.43 22.47 4.29
C GLN A 352 -9.92 23.24 3.06
N ASN A 353 -9.19 22.59 2.15
CA ASN A 353 -8.77 23.20 0.89
C ASN A 353 -9.96 23.68 0.06
N ILE A 354 -11.03 22.88 -0.03
CA ILE A 354 -12.28 23.25 -0.73
C ILE A 354 -12.95 24.46 -0.05
N LEU A 355 -13.12 24.41 1.28
CA LEU A 355 -13.76 25.47 2.06
C LEU A 355 -13.02 26.81 1.95
N GLN A 356 -11.69 26.77 1.87
CA GLN A 356 -10.84 27.95 1.70
C GLN A 356 -10.70 28.39 0.23
N GLY A 357 -11.21 27.61 -0.73
CA GLY A 357 -10.97 27.82 -2.15
C GLY A 357 -9.49 27.72 -2.56
N ASN A 358 -8.66 27.07 -1.74
CA ASN A 358 -7.22 26.96 -1.94
C ASN A 358 -6.88 25.63 -2.63
N PHE A 359 -6.56 25.72 -3.92
CA PHE A 359 -6.19 24.58 -4.75
C PHE A 359 -4.71 24.57 -5.14
N LYS A 360 -3.85 25.19 -4.32
CA LYS A 360 -2.39 25.10 -4.49
C LYS A 360 -1.97 23.61 -4.50
N PRO A 361 -1.20 23.15 -5.50
CA PRO A 361 -0.93 21.74 -5.70
C PRO A 361 -0.05 21.17 -4.58
N ASP A 362 -0.60 20.18 -3.88
CA ASP A 362 0.14 19.28 -3.00
C ASP A 362 0.24 17.88 -3.65
N PHE A 363 -0.74 17.53 -4.48
CA PHE A 363 -0.63 16.52 -5.54
C PHE A 363 -1.40 16.96 -6.77
N TYR A 364 -0.76 17.03 -7.95
CA TYR A 364 -1.38 17.58 -9.15
C TYR A 364 -2.58 16.77 -9.65
N LEU A 365 -3.64 17.47 -10.07
CA LEU A 365 -4.84 16.86 -10.65
C LEU A 365 -4.52 16.04 -11.91
N LYS A 366 -3.62 16.51 -12.76
CA LYS A 366 -3.19 15.74 -13.94
C LYS A 366 -2.53 14.41 -13.59
N TYR A 367 -1.86 14.31 -12.42
CA TYR A 367 -1.20 13.08 -11.99
C TYR A 367 -2.21 12.06 -11.47
N ILE A 368 -3.18 12.48 -10.65
CA ILE A 368 -4.21 11.54 -10.18
C ILE A 368 -5.09 11.06 -11.34
N GLN A 369 -5.37 11.91 -12.34
CA GLN A 369 -6.09 11.49 -13.54
C GLN A 369 -5.28 10.47 -14.37
N LYS A 370 -3.96 10.68 -14.49
CA LYS A 370 -3.06 9.70 -15.12
C LYS A 370 -3.08 8.37 -14.35
N ASP A 371 -2.98 8.40 -13.02
CA ASP A 371 -3.00 7.20 -12.19
C ASP A 371 -4.33 6.43 -12.33
N LEU A 372 -5.48 7.12 -12.30
CA LEU A 372 -6.80 6.51 -12.52
C LEU A 372 -6.88 5.85 -13.90
N ARG A 373 -6.40 6.51 -14.95
CA ARG A 373 -6.35 5.92 -16.30
C ARG A 373 -5.50 4.65 -16.34
N LEU A 374 -4.35 4.64 -15.69
CA LEU A 374 -3.47 3.47 -15.63
C LEU A 374 -4.08 2.34 -14.77
N ALA A 375 -4.74 2.67 -13.67
CA ALA A 375 -5.44 1.68 -12.85
C ALA A 375 -6.64 1.04 -13.58
N ILE A 376 -7.36 1.81 -14.39
CA ILE A 376 -8.42 1.27 -15.25
C ILE A 376 -7.83 0.32 -16.30
N ALA A 377 -6.71 0.69 -16.93
CA ALA A 377 -6.00 -0.19 -17.87
C ALA A 377 -5.48 -1.47 -17.21
N LEU A 378 -5.00 -1.38 -15.96
CA LEU A 378 -4.64 -2.55 -15.16
C LEU A 378 -5.85 -3.45 -14.89
N GLY A 379 -7.04 -2.89 -14.63
CA GLY A 379 -8.27 -3.67 -14.52
C GLY A 379 -8.64 -4.37 -15.83
N ASP A 380 -8.51 -3.67 -16.96
CA ASP A 380 -8.79 -4.19 -18.30
C ASP A 380 -7.88 -5.38 -18.66
N SER A 381 -6.58 -5.30 -18.36
CA SER A 381 -5.61 -6.37 -18.67
C SER A 381 -5.90 -7.70 -17.95
N VAL A 382 -6.63 -7.67 -16.85
CA VAL A 382 -7.08 -8.86 -16.10
C VAL A 382 -8.58 -9.09 -16.18
N ASN A 383 -9.29 -8.41 -17.10
CA ASN A 383 -10.74 -8.47 -17.26
C ASN A 383 -11.53 -8.19 -15.96
N HIS A 384 -11.02 -7.30 -15.11
CA HIS A 384 -11.66 -6.89 -13.86
C HIS A 384 -12.32 -5.51 -14.00
N PRO A 385 -13.66 -5.43 -13.95
CA PRO A 385 -14.37 -4.16 -14.05
C PRO A 385 -14.07 -3.22 -12.88
N THR A 386 -13.73 -1.97 -13.17
CA THR A 386 -13.44 -0.91 -12.17
C THR A 386 -14.40 0.28 -12.28
N PRO A 387 -15.73 0.09 -12.13
CA PRO A 387 -16.73 1.11 -12.46
C PRO A 387 -16.60 2.40 -11.65
N MET A 388 -16.19 2.32 -10.38
CA MET A 388 -15.98 3.51 -9.53
C MET A 388 -14.81 4.35 -10.03
N ALA A 389 -13.70 3.71 -10.40
CA ALA A 389 -12.55 4.39 -10.96
C ALA A 389 -12.88 5.00 -12.34
N ALA A 390 -13.64 4.28 -13.17
CA ALA A 390 -14.10 4.76 -14.47
C ALA A 390 -14.93 6.04 -14.33
N ALA A 391 -15.91 6.07 -13.42
CA ALA A 391 -16.71 7.26 -13.15
C ALA A 391 -15.83 8.43 -12.66
N ALA A 392 -14.98 8.20 -11.66
CA ALA A 392 -14.07 9.21 -11.15
C ALA A 392 -13.15 9.78 -12.25
N ASN A 393 -12.58 8.91 -13.09
CA ASN A 393 -11.69 9.32 -14.18
C ASN A 393 -12.36 10.28 -15.17
N GLU A 394 -13.63 10.09 -15.51
CA GLU A 394 -14.36 11.02 -16.39
C GLU A 394 -14.59 12.39 -15.72
N VAL A 395 -14.84 12.41 -14.41
CA VAL A 395 -14.93 13.67 -13.65
C VAL A 395 -13.58 14.40 -13.63
N TYR A 396 -12.47 13.68 -13.43
CA TYR A 396 -11.14 14.29 -13.52
C TYR A 396 -10.81 14.80 -14.93
N LYS A 397 -11.25 14.12 -15.99
CA LYS A 397 -11.11 14.63 -17.36
C LYS A 397 -11.91 15.92 -17.57
N ARG A 398 -13.13 16.00 -17.01
CA ARG A 398 -13.91 17.25 -16.99
C ARG A 398 -13.15 18.36 -16.27
N ALA A 399 -12.59 18.09 -15.08
CA ALA A 399 -11.77 19.07 -14.36
C ALA A 399 -10.55 19.53 -15.18
N LYS A 400 -9.88 18.62 -15.90
CA LYS A 400 -8.77 19.00 -16.80
C LYS A 400 -9.24 19.90 -17.94
N ALA A 401 -10.41 19.66 -18.51
CA ALA A 401 -11.00 20.51 -19.55
C ALA A 401 -11.41 21.89 -19.03
N LEU A 402 -11.55 22.05 -17.71
CA LEU A 402 -11.75 23.31 -17.02
C LEU A 402 -10.43 23.93 -16.52
N ASP A 403 -9.30 23.62 -17.15
CA ASP A 403 -7.96 24.13 -16.84
C ASP A 403 -7.46 23.85 -15.40
N GLN A 404 -7.92 22.76 -14.78
CA GLN A 404 -7.52 22.40 -13.41
C GLN A 404 -6.30 21.49 -13.34
N SER A 405 -5.64 21.20 -14.46
CA SER A 405 -4.56 20.20 -14.56
C SER A 405 -3.39 20.43 -13.59
N ASP A 406 -3.02 21.68 -13.38
CA ASP A 406 -1.87 22.09 -12.56
C ASP A 406 -2.25 22.55 -11.13
N ASN A 407 -3.52 22.40 -10.77
CA ASN A 407 -3.98 22.59 -9.39
C ASN A 407 -3.92 21.26 -8.61
N ASP A 408 -4.19 21.33 -7.31
CA ASP A 408 -4.33 20.14 -6.47
C ASP A 408 -5.44 19.22 -6.97
N MET A 409 -5.33 17.92 -6.66
CA MET A 409 -6.39 16.95 -6.95
C MET A 409 -7.76 17.34 -6.37
N SER A 410 -7.82 18.11 -5.28
CA SER A 410 -9.08 18.62 -4.74
C SER A 410 -9.80 19.58 -5.70
N ALA A 411 -9.12 20.14 -6.70
CA ALA A 411 -9.73 20.97 -7.74
C ALA A 411 -10.72 20.20 -8.63
N VAL A 412 -10.80 18.86 -8.50
CA VAL A 412 -11.90 18.07 -9.07
C VAL A 412 -13.27 18.56 -8.59
N TYR A 413 -13.34 19.20 -7.42
CA TYR A 413 -14.49 19.95 -6.93
C TYR A 413 -15.07 20.91 -7.96
N ARG A 414 -14.22 21.60 -8.73
CA ARG A 414 -14.66 22.57 -9.76
C ARG A 414 -15.38 21.92 -10.95
N ALA A 415 -15.25 20.61 -11.13
CA ALA A 415 -15.99 19.88 -12.15
C ALA A 415 -17.48 19.67 -11.81
N TYR A 416 -17.86 19.88 -10.55
CA TYR A 416 -19.23 19.74 -10.03
C TYR A 416 -19.95 21.08 -9.84
N ILE A 417 -19.25 22.21 -9.96
CA ILE A 417 -19.86 23.54 -9.80
C ILE A 417 -20.79 23.80 -11.00
N HIS A 418 -22.01 24.26 -10.70
CA HIS A 418 -23.04 24.61 -11.68
C HIS A 418 -22.84 25.97 -12.32
#